data_AF-A0A2D4HST8-F1
#
_entry.id   AF-A0A2D4HST8-F1
#
_cell.length_a   1.000
_cell.length_b   1.000
_cell.length_c   1.000
_cell.angle_alpha   90.00
_cell.angle_beta   90.00
_cell.angle_gamma   90.00
#
_symmetry.space_group_name_H-M   'P 1'
#
loop_
_entity.id
_entity.type
_entity.pdbx_description
1 polymer ?
#
loop_
_entity_poly.entity_id
_entity_poly.type
_entity_poly.pdbx_seq_one_letter_code
_entity_poly.pdbx_strand_id
1 'polypeptide(L)'
;MLNPQILRDKDYIAKVKKDLEMFFDVNKKGHTSIQNLWDTTKVYLRGITIAYNARKKKEREKESNELQNDIRKLERQAQLTPKNEQIINNWKLAKHKLNI
;
A
#
# COMPACT_ATOMS: atom_id res chain seq x y z
N MET A 1 -2.25 -2.92 -15.33
CA MET A 1 -2.07 -4.38 -15.19
C MET A 1 -1.95 -4.72 -13.70
N LEU A 2 -2.39 -5.91 -13.26
CA LEU A 2 -2.26 -6.37 -11.87
C LEU A 2 -0.77 -6.53 -11.53
N ASN A 3 -0.31 -5.97 -10.41
CA ASN A 3 1.05 -6.22 -9.90
C ASN A 3 1.08 -7.63 -9.26
N PRO A 4 1.85 -8.60 -9.78
CA PRO A 4 1.86 -9.97 -9.23
C PRO A 4 2.30 -10.05 -7.76
N GLN A 5 3.06 -9.07 -7.27
CA GLN A 5 3.50 -9.05 -5.87
C GLN A 5 2.35 -8.86 -4.88
N ILE A 6 1.22 -8.29 -5.31
CA ILE A 6 0.04 -8.14 -4.44
C ILE A 6 -0.54 -9.49 -4.01
N LEU A 7 -0.30 -10.54 -4.81
CA LEU A 7 -0.71 -11.90 -4.49
C LEU A 7 0.11 -12.53 -3.36
N ARG A 8 1.13 -11.83 -2.85
CA ARG A 8 1.91 -12.21 -1.66
C ARG A 8 1.50 -11.42 -0.42
N ASP A 9 0.68 -10.38 -0.58
CA ASP A 9 0.18 -9.57 0.52
C ASP A 9 -0.97 -10.32 1.23
N LYS A 10 -0.72 -10.76 2.46
CA LYS A 10 -1.67 -11.55 3.26
C LYS A 10 -2.97 -10.80 3.52
N ASP A 11 -2.92 -9.48 3.70
CA ASP A 11 -4.10 -8.66 3.95
C ASP A 11 -4.98 -8.58 2.70
N TYR A 12 -4.33 -8.44 1.54
CA TYR A 12 -5.01 -8.47 0.25
C TYR A 12 -5.70 -9.83 0.01
N ILE A 13 -4.99 -10.94 0.23
CA ILE A 13 -5.54 -12.29 0.04
C ILE A 13 -6.74 -12.50 0.97
N ALA A 14 -6.62 -12.14 2.25
CA ALA A 14 -7.69 -12.28 3.22
C ALA A 14 -8.92 -11.45 2.83
N LYS A 15 -8.72 -10.21 2.36
CA LYS A 15 -9.78 -9.35 1.86
C LYS A 15 -10.49 -9.94 0.65
N VAL A 16 -9.73 -10.34 -0.37
CA VAL A 16 -10.30 -10.92 -1.60
C VAL A 16 -11.07 -12.19 -1.30
N LYS A 17 -10.57 -13.06 -0.42
CA LYS A 17 -11.27 -14.28 -0.02
C LYS A 17 -12.63 -13.96 0.60
N LYS A 18 -12.66 -13.05 1.58
CA LYS A 18 -13.90 -12.61 2.24
C LYS A 18 -14.89 -11.95 1.27
N ASP A 19 -14.39 -11.06 0.42
CA ASP A 19 -15.23 -10.34 -0.55
C ASP A 19 -15.80 -11.30 -1.62
N LEU A 20 -15.03 -12.31 -2.05
CA LEU A 20 -15.51 -13.35 -2.98
C LEU A 20 -16.52 -14.29 -2.34
N GLU A 21 -16.32 -14.71 -1.09
CA GLU A 21 -17.29 -15.53 -0.35
C GLU A 21 -18.66 -14.83 -0.30
N MET A 22 -18.67 -13.54 0.08
CA MET A 22 -19.87 -12.72 0.06
C MET A 22 -20.46 -12.56 -1.35
N PHE A 23 -19.62 -12.34 -2.36
CA PHE A 23 -20.06 -12.20 -3.75
C PHE A 23 -20.78 -13.47 -4.23
N PHE A 24 -20.21 -14.65 -3.99
CA PHE A 24 -20.82 -15.91 -4.43
C PHE A 24 -22.09 -16.26 -3.67
N ASP A 25 -22.16 -15.97 -2.37
CA ASP A 25 -23.37 -16.16 -1.57
C ASP A 25 -24.57 -15.38 -2.14
N VAL A 26 -24.33 -14.15 -2.60
CA VAL A 26 -25.39 -13.28 -3.14
C VAL A 26 -25.73 -13.60 -4.61
N ASN A 27 -24.73 -13.96 -5.42
CA ASN A 27 -24.86 -14.00 -6.88
C ASN A 27 -25.02 -15.41 -7.49
N LYS A 28 -24.73 -16.46 -6.73
CA LYS A 28 -24.89 -17.86 -7.18
C LYS A 28 -26.36 -18.29 -7.06
N LYS A 29 -27.20 -17.82 -7.99
CA LYS A 29 -28.61 -18.22 -8.14
C LYS A 29 -28.75 -19.26 -9.25
N GLY A 30 -29.77 -20.10 -9.17
CA GLY A 30 -29.98 -21.23 -10.11
C GLY A 30 -30.12 -20.85 -11.59
N HIS A 31 -30.39 -19.57 -11.90
CA HIS A 31 -30.52 -19.05 -13.26
C HIS A 31 -29.29 -18.25 -13.75
N THR A 32 -28.27 -18.04 -12.92
CA THR A 32 -27.07 -17.30 -13.33
C THR A 32 -26.17 -18.21 -14.17
N SER A 33 -25.90 -17.83 -15.42
CA SER A 33 -24.91 -18.52 -16.26
C SER A 33 -23.53 -18.48 -15.60
N ILE A 34 -22.80 -19.61 -15.66
CA ILE A 34 -21.42 -19.73 -15.18
C ILE A 34 -20.51 -18.66 -15.82
N GLN A 35 -20.74 -18.36 -17.10
CA GLN A 35 -19.97 -17.34 -17.81
C GLN A 35 -20.21 -15.94 -17.24
N ASN A 36 -21.47 -15.55 -17.03
CA ASN A 36 -21.82 -14.26 -16.43
C ASN A 36 -21.28 -14.12 -15.01
N LEU A 37 -21.32 -15.21 -14.24
CA LEU A 37 -20.75 -15.25 -12.89
C LEU A 37 -19.23 -15.04 -12.92
N TRP A 38 -18.52 -15.72 -13.83
CA TRP A 38 -17.08 -15.56 -13.99
C TRP A 38 -16.67 -14.16 -14.47
N ASP A 39 -17.38 -13.61 -15.47
CA ASP A 39 -17.11 -12.28 -15.99
C ASP A 39 -17.33 -11.20 -14.93
N THR A 40 -18.42 -11.32 -14.16
CA THR A 40 -18.71 -10.38 -13.07
C THR A 40 -17.68 -10.50 -11.95
N THR A 41 -17.26 -11.73 -11.61
CA THR A 41 -16.21 -11.96 -10.61
C THR A 41 -14.89 -11.27 -11.01
N LYS A 42 -14.48 -11.40 -12.28
CA LYS A 42 -13.27 -10.72 -12.78
C LYS A 42 -13.34 -9.20 -12.68
N VAL A 43 -14.49 -8.61 -13.04
CA VAL A 43 -14.71 -7.16 -12.95
C VAL A 43 -14.65 -6.70 -11.49
N TYR A 44 -15.31 -7.44 -10.60
CA TYR A 44 -15.33 -7.17 -9.17
C TYR A 44 -13.92 -7.21 -8.55
N LEU A 45 -13.16 -8.27 -8.83
CA LEU A 45 -11.77 -8.40 -8.38
C LEU A 45 -10.87 -7.27 -8.87
N ARG A 46 -11.07 -6.83 -10.12
CA ARG A 46 -10.34 -5.68 -10.66
C ARG A 46 -10.65 -4.40 -9.88
N GLY A 47 -11.91 -4.15 -9.54
CA GLY A 47 -12.32 -3.02 -8.71
C GLY A 47 -11.64 -3.03 -7.33
N ILE A 48 -11.69 -4.17 -6.64
CA ILE A 48 -11.03 -4.36 -5.34
C ILE A 48 -9.53 -4.10 -5.45
N THR A 49 -8.88 -4.68 -6.46
CA THR A 49 -7.45 -4.53 -6.70
C THR A 49 -7.05 -3.07 -6.87
N ILE A 50 -7.81 -2.31 -7.68
CA ILE A 50 -7.52 -0.90 -7.96
C ILE A 50 -7.65 -0.09 -6.68
N ALA A 51 -8.75 -0.27 -5.93
CA ALA A 51 -8.99 0.44 -4.68
C ALA A 51 -7.90 0.12 -3.63
N TYR A 52 -7.50 -1.15 -3.51
CA TYR A 52 -6.44 -1.58 -2.59
C TYR A 52 -5.10 -0.93 -2.92
N ASN A 53 -4.71 -0.94 -4.19
CA ASN A 53 -3.45 -0.35 -4.64
C ASN A 53 -3.44 1.17 -4.49
N ALA A 54 -4.56 1.85 -4.76
CA ALA A 54 -4.70 3.28 -4.56
C ALA A 54 -4.49 3.65 -3.08
N ARG A 55 -5.10 2.89 -2.16
CA ARG A 55 -4.89 3.05 -0.71
C ARG A 55 -3.42 2.85 -0.34
N LYS A 56 -2.81 1.74 -0.74
CA LYS A 56 -1.39 1.44 -0.44
C LYS A 56 -0.44 2.49 -1.02
N LYS A 57 -0.75 3.05 -2.19
CA LYS A 57 0.02 4.15 -2.79
C LYS A 57 -0.07 5.39 -1.91
N LYS A 58 -1.27 5.77 -1.48
CA LYS A 58 -1.48 6.91 -0.57
C LYS A 58 -0.77 6.74 0.78
N GLU A 59 -0.77 5.53 1.33
CA GLU A 59 -0.04 5.20 2.56
C GLU A 59 1.48 5.41 2.38
N ARG A 60 2.08 4.87 1.30
CA ARG A 60 3.50 5.07 0.99
C ARG A 60 3.86 6.53 0.74
N GLU A 61 3.00 7.28 0.06
CA GLU A 61 3.20 8.72 -0.17
C GLU A 61 3.19 9.50 1.14
N LYS A 62 2.28 9.15 2.06
CA LYS A 62 2.24 9.75 3.40
C LYS A 62 3.52 9.45 4.18
N GLU A 63 3.94 8.18 4.25
CA GLU A 63 5.18 7.77 4.93
C GLU A 63 6.42 8.48 4.35
N SER A 64 6.50 8.59 3.03
CA SER A 64 7.59 9.31 2.34
C SER A 64 7.62 10.80 2.72
N ASN A 65 6.45 11.46 2.71
CA ASN A 65 6.34 12.87 3.08
C ASN A 65 6.72 13.13 4.54
N GLU A 66 6.33 12.23 5.45
CA GLU A 66 6.70 12.30 6.87
C GLU A 66 8.22 12.17 7.04
N LEU A 67 8.84 11.16 6.41
CA LEU A 67 10.29 10.98 6.46
C LEU A 67 11.06 12.18 5.86
N GLN A 68 10.60 12.75 4.75
CA GLN A 68 11.22 13.95 4.17
C GLN A 68 11.15 15.16 5.11
N ASN A 69 10.02 15.33 5.81
CA ASN A 69 9.89 16.40 6.80
C ASN A 69 10.83 16.20 7.99
N ASP A 70 11.00 14.96 8.45
CA ASP A 70 11.92 14.65 9.54
C ASP A 70 13.38 14.86 9.14
N ILE A 71 13.77 14.48 7.92
CA ILE A 71 15.10 14.78 7.38
C ILE A 71 15.36 16.29 7.36
N ARG A 72 14.41 17.09 6.87
CA ARG A 72 14.54 18.56 6.84
C ARG A 72 14.72 19.17 8.23
N LYS A 73 14.03 18.64 9.24
CA LYS A 73 14.18 19.09 10.63
C LYS A 73 15.57 18.72 11.17
N LEU A 74 16.01 17.48 10.96
CA LEU A 74 17.32 17.00 11.38
C LEU A 74 18.46 17.77 10.70
N GLU A 75 18.32 18.11 9.42
CA GLU A 75 19.30 18.90 8.67
C GLU A 75 19.44 20.31 9.27
N ARG A 76 18.32 20.99 9.54
CA ARG A 76 18.33 22.31 10.20
C ARG A 76 18.97 22.25 11.59
N GLN A 77 18.66 21.21 12.37
CA GLN A 77 19.26 21.02 13.69
C GLN A 77 20.77 20.76 13.58
N ALA A 78 21.20 19.93 12.63
CA ALA A 78 22.62 19.65 12.40
C ALA A 78 23.41 20.91 12.03
N GLN A 79 22.82 21.79 11.20
CA GLN A 79 23.42 23.09 10.85
C GLN A 79 23.57 24.02 12.06
N LEU A 80 22.60 24.03 12.97
CA LEU A 80 22.62 24.88 14.17
C LEU A 80 23.53 24.33 15.28
N THR A 81 23.69 23.00 15.38
CA THR A 81 24.52 22.33 16.40
C THR A 81 25.55 21.39 15.75
N PRO A 82 26.55 21.91 15.03
CA PRO A 82 27.49 21.11 14.23
C PRO A 82 28.42 20.19 15.04
N LYS A 83 28.45 20.32 16.38
CA LYS A 83 29.21 19.44 17.28
C LYS A 83 28.38 18.30 17.87
N ASN A 84 27.07 18.25 17.59
CA ASN A 84 26.20 17.20 18.13
C ASN A 84 26.20 15.99 17.17
N GLU A 85 27.12 15.05 17.42
CA GLU A 85 27.27 13.83 16.62
C GLU A 85 25.99 12.99 16.57
N GLN A 86 25.15 13.02 17.61
CA GLN A 86 23.88 12.30 17.63
C GLN A 86 22.92 12.81 16.55
N ILE A 87 22.82 14.13 16.38
CA ILE A 87 21.96 14.76 15.37
C ILE A 87 22.49 14.49 13.96
N ILE A 88 23.81 14.53 13.78
CA ILE A 88 24.47 14.21 12.50
C ILE A 88 24.25 12.75 12.11
N ASN A 89 24.38 11.81 13.06
CA ASN A 89 24.17 10.38 12.80
C ASN A 89 22.69 10.07 12.52
N ASN A 90 21.76 10.67 13.25
CA ASN A 90 20.33 10.53 12.99
C ASN A 90 19.95 11.07 11.61
N TRP A 91 20.51 12.21 11.20
CA TRP A 91 20.32 12.76 9.86
C TRP A 91 20.82 11.82 8.76
N LYS A 92 22.05 11.28 8.90
CA LYS A 92 22.62 10.30 7.95
C LYS A 92 21.78 9.02 7.85
N LEU A 93 21.32 8.48 8.98
CA LEU A 93 20.46 7.29 9.02
C LEU A 93 19.11 7.55 8.36
N ALA A 94 18.49 8.71 8.61
CA ALA A 94 17.24 9.10 7.98
C ALA A 94 17.39 9.24 6.46
N LYS A 95 18.51 9.80 6.00
CA LYS A 95 18.85 9.93 4.57
C LYS A 95 19.00 8.56 3.89
N HIS A 96 19.77 7.66 4.52
CA HIS A 96 19.93 6.27 4.04
C HIS A 96 18.61 5.50 3.97
N LYS A 97 17.71 5.67 4.95
CA LYS A 97 16.37 5.05 4.93
C LYS A 97 15.51 5.50 3.75
N LEU A 98 15.80 6.66 3.16
CA LEU A 98 15.08 7.19 2.01
C LEU A 98 15.74 6.83 0.66
N ASN A 99 16.81 6.02 0.66
CA ASN A 99 17.69 5.77 -0.49
C ASN A 99 18.33 7.06 -1.08
N ILE A 100 18.76 7.99 -0.22
CA ILE A 100 19.52 9.21 -0.60
C ILE A 100 20.87 9.23 0.14
#